data_AF-A0A3S1ALL1-F1
#
_entry.id   AF-A0A3S1ALL1-F1
#
_cell.length_a   1.000
_cell.length_b   1.000
_cell.length_c   1.000
_cell.angle_alpha   90.00
_cell.angle_beta   90.00
_cell.angle_gamma   90.00
#
_symmetry.space_group_name_H-M   'P 1'
#
loop_
_entity.id
_entity.type
_entity.pdbx_description
1 polymer ?
#
loop_
_entity_poly.entity_id
_entity_poly.type
_entity_poly.pdbx_seq_one_letter_code
_entity_poly.pdbx_strand_id
1 'polypeptide(L)'
;MNTKFTIYSLVALLTSSTITILSITNSVKAHEQIQAQIPNPSPMHYGREIRVEVDKPFIEMMIPHHQSAIEMAEITLSRSQNPEVRKLAESIIEEQTREIEQMRTWYKQWYGTEVPMTDMNMDMRNEMGEAMMIAMQQQEMMDREMIEALKNASDVDQEFLRQMIRHHQMATMMAGLVVNSGRHREIRDLAEAIIKSQSAEIAQMQQLLQSMNNS
;
A
#
# COMPACT_ATOMS: atom_id res chain seq x y z
N MET A 1 -20.40 19.26 -40.79
CA MET A 1 -20.06 17.90 -40.29
C MET A 1 -18.56 17.70 -40.48
N ASN A 2 -17.95 16.97 -39.54
CA ASN A 2 -16.54 16.57 -39.42
C ASN A 2 -15.67 17.45 -38.51
N THR A 3 -15.88 17.26 -37.21
CA THR A 3 -15.00 17.65 -36.11
C THR A 3 -13.76 16.76 -36.07
N LYS A 4 -12.56 17.37 -36.14
CA LYS A 4 -11.30 16.72 -35.80
C LYS A 4 -11.02 16.99 -34.32
N PHE A 5 -11.17 15.97 -33.48
CA PHE A 5 -10.71 16.02 -32.09
C PHE A 5 -9.22 15.73 -32.06
N THR A 6 -8.44 16.72 -31.64
CA THR A 6 -7.00 16.57 -31.38
C THR A 6 -6.84 16.31 -29.88
N ILE A 7 -6.35 15.13 -29.54
CA ILE A 7 -6.04 14.72 -28.16
C ILE A 7 -4.75 15.43 -27.75
N TYR A 8 -4.82 16.35 -26.78
CA TYR A 8 -3.64 16.86 -26.09
C TYR A 8 -3.32 15.91 -24.93
N SER A 9 -2.30 15.07 -25.10
CA SER A 9 -1.69 14.31 -24.02
C SER A 9 -0.88 15.25 -23.13
N LEU A 10 -1.26 15.34 -21.85
CA LEU A 10 -0.60 16.17 -20.86
C LEU A 10 0.64 15.41 -20.34
N VAL A 11 1.81 15.69 -20.90
CA VAL A 11 3.09 15.26 -20.35
C VAL A 11 3.48 16.24 -19.24
N ALA A 12 3.32 15.83 -17.98
CA ALA A 12 3.85 16.59 -16.84
C ALA A 12 5.36 16.33 -16.71
N LEU A 13 6.15 17.23 -17.29
CA LEU A 13 7.58 17.40 -17.02
C LEU A 13 7.74 18.10 -15.67
N LEU A 14 8.24 17.39 -14.65
CA LEU A 14 8.75 18.04 -13.44
C LEU A 14 10.27 18.17 -13.56
N THR A 15 10.71 19.39 -13.86
CA THR A 15 12.11 19.79 -13.81
C THR A 15 12.55 19.94 -12.35
N SER A 16 13.61 19.21 -12.00
CA SER A 16 14.29 19.18 -10.71
C SER A 16 14.78 20.57 -10.27
N SER A 17 14.32 21.02 -9.09
CA SER A 17 14.94 22.12 -8.35
C SER A 17 15.83 21.54 -7.24
N THR A 18 17.11 21.90 -7.29
CA THR A 18 18.15 21.54 -6.34
C THR A 18 17.81 21.97 -4.91
N ILE A 19 17.82 21.03 -3.96
CA ILE A 19 17.84 21.34 -2.52
C ILE A 19 19.24 21.09 -1.97
N THR A 20 19.78 22.15 -1.38
CA THR A 20 21.10 22.28 -0.76
C THR A 20 21.25 21.33 0.43
N ILE A 21 22.25 20.44 0.38
CA ILE A 21 22.64 19.56 1.48
C ILE A 21 23.42 20.37 2.51
N LEU A 22 22.81 20.65 3.67
CA LEU A 22 23.55 21.12 4.85
C LEU A 22 22.79 20.76 6.13
N SER A 23 22.96 19.52 6.64
CA SER A 23 22.75 19.17 8.08
C SER A 23 23.10 17.73 8.51
N ILE A 24 23.78 16.89 7.71
CA ILE A 24 24.03 15.47 8.12
C ILE A 24 25.36 15.25 8.86
N THR A 25 26.18 16.27 9.12
CA THR A 25 27.54 16.05 9.67
C THR A 25 27.61 15.78 11.18
N ASN A 26 26.53 16.00 11.95
CA ASN A 26 26.59 15.87 13.42
C ASN A 26 26.18 14.50 13.97
N SER A 27 25.43 13.69 13.22
CA SER A 27 24.94 12.39 13.72
C SER A 27 25.98 11.26 13.60
N VAL A 28 26.99 11.42 12.73
CA VAL A 28 27.99 10.38 12.45
C VAL A 28 29.09 10.33 13.52
N LYS A 29 29.48 11.48 14.11
CA LYS A 29 30.55 11.54 15.13
C LYS A 29 30.15 10.97 16.50
N ALA A 30 28.86 10.94 16.83
CA ALA A 30 28.40 10.43 18.12
C ALA A 30 28.36 8.89 18.19
N HIS A 31 28.40 8.20 17.05
CA HIS A 31 28.35 6.73 16.99
C HIS A 31 29.73 6.06 17.12
N GLU A 32 30.82 6.83 16.97
CA GLU A 32 32.19 6.30 16.95
C GLU A 32 32.80 6.07 18.35
N GLN A 33 32.24 6.69 19.41
CA GLN A 33 32.85 6.68 20.75
C GLN A 33 32.36 5.58 21.70
N ILE A 34 31.36 4.78 21.31
CA ILE A 34 30.78 3.73 22.20
C ILE A 34 31.35 2.33 21.91
N GLN A 35 32.10 2.13 20.82
CA GLN A 35 32.53 0.79 20.37
C GLN A 35 33.81 0.22 21.03
N ALA A 36 34.48 0.93 21.93
CA ALA A 36 35.83 0.54 22.36
C ALA A 36 35.92 -0.53 23.48
N GLN A 37 34.84 -1.17 23.92
CA GLN A 37 34.87 -1.99 25.15
C GLN A 37 33.93 -3.21 25.20
N ILE A 38 33.77 -3.94 24.08
CA ILE A 38 33.13 -5.26 24.10
C ILE A 38 34.16 -6.31 23.62
N PRO A 39 34.45 -7.38 24.39
CA PRO A 39 35.39 -8.41 23.98
C PRO A 39 34.88 -9.12 22.71
N ASN A 40 35.79 -9.32 21.76
CA ASN A 40 35.53 -9.87 20.44
C ASN A 40 35.11 -11.35 20.55
N PRO A 41 33.86 -11.74 20.25
CA PRO A 41 33.51 -13.15 20.16
C PRO A 41 34.11 -13.74 18.89
N SER A 42 34.83 -14.87 19.01
CA SER A 42 35.32 -15.64 17.87
C SER A 42 34.23 -15.88 16.82
N PRO A 43 34.57 -15.94 15.51
CA PRO A 43 33.57 -16.05 14.45
C PRO A 43 32.89 -17.42 14.51
N MET A 44 31.71 -17.48 15.14
CA MET A 44 30.75 -18.55 14.94
C MET A 44 30.27 -18.45 13.50
N HIS A 45 30.59 -19.48 12.71
CA HIS A 45 30.28 -19.57 11.30
C HIS A 45 28.76 -19.75 11.10
N TYR A 46 27.99 -18.67 11.15
CA TYR A 46 26.58 -18.67 10.72
C TYR A 46 26.51 -18.42 9.21
N GLY A 47 26.97 -19.42 8.45
CA GLY A 47 26.85 -19.45 6.99
C GLY A 47 25.44 -19.79 6.54
N ARG A 48 24.47 -18.91 6.79
CA ARG A 48 23.21 -18.75 6.03
C ARG A 48 22.54 -17.47 6.50
N GLU A 49 22.48 -16.43 5.65
CA GLU A 49 21.47 -15.38 5.84
C GLU A 49 20.12 -16.09 5.88
N ILE A 50 19.48 -16.19 7.06
CA ILE A 50 18.07 -16.57 7.13
C ILE A 50 17.31 -15.36 6.59
N ARG A 51 17.13 -15.30 5.28
CA ARG A 51 16.16 -14.38 4.68
C ARG A 51 14.79 -14.93 5.01
N VAL A 52 14.09 -14.25 5.93
CA VAL A 52 12.68 -14.52 6.19
C VAL A 52 11.93 -14.32 4.88
N GLU A 53 11.13 -15.30 4.47
CA GLU A 53 10.32 -15.19 3.26
C GLU A 53 9.16 -14.22 3.52
N VAL A 54 9.19 -13.07 2.85
CA VAL A 54 8.20 -11.99 3.05
C VAL A 54 7.24 -11.82 1.86
N ASP A 55 7.56 -12.42 0.72
CA ASP A 55 6.79 -12.22 -0.53
C ASP A 55 5.41 -12.88 -0.45
N LYS A 56 5.37 -14.15 -0.03
CA LYS A 56 4.13 -14.91 0.17
C LYS A 56 3.17 -14.20 1.14
N PRO A 57 3.58 -13.87 2.38
CA PRO A 57 2.67 -13.20 3.31
C PRO A 57 2.28 -11.80 2.87
N PHE A 58 3.16 -11.06 2.17
CA PHE A 58 2.80 -9.76 1.60
C PHE A 58 1.67 -9.87 0.58
N ILE A 59 1.75 -10.82 -0.36
CA ILE A 59 0.67 -11.05 -1.34
C ILE A 59 -0.63 -11.45 -0.64
N GLU A 60 -0.56 -12.38 0.31
CA GLU A 60 -1.72 -12.90 1.05
C GLU A 60 -2.44 -11.82 1.87
N MET A 61 -1.71 -10.77 2.30
CA MET A 61 -2.31 -9.63 3.01
C MET A 61 -2.71 -8.47 2.08
N MET A 62 -1.91 -8.17 1.06
CA MET A 62 -2.14 -7.00 0.21
C MET A 62 -3.31 -7.19 -0.76
N ILE A 63 -3.57 -8.43 -1.23
CA ILE A 63 -4.74 -8.70 -2.08
C ILE A 63 -6.06 -8.36 -1.37
N PRO A 64 -6.38 -8.91 -0.18
CA PRO A 64 -7.63 -8.55 0.50
C PRO A 64 -7.67 -7.07 0.90
N HIS A 65 -6.52 -6.47 1.25
CA HIS A 65 -6.43 -5.03 1.51
C HIS A 65 -6.84 -4.22 0.26
N HIS A 66 -6.32 -4.55 -0.93
CA HIS A 66 -6.73 -3.90 -2.17
C HIS A 66 -8.21 -4.12 -2.51
N GLN A 67 -8.74 -5.31 -2.22
CA GLN A 67 -10.15 -5.62 -2.48
C GLN A 67 -11.09 -4.72 -1.66
N SER A 68 -10.74 -4.41 -0.40
CA SER A 68 -11.48 -3.48 0.46
C SER A 68 -11.50 -2.07 -0.13
N ALA A 69 -10.35 -1.56 -0.60
CA ALA A 69 -10.28 -0.25 -1.24
C ALA A 69 -11.12 -0.16 -2.53
N ILE A 70 -11.14 -1.22 -3.35
CA ILE A 70 -11.98 -1.31 -4.54
C ILE A 70 -13.47 -1.25 -4.15
N GLU A 71 -13.90 -2.03 -3.16
CA GLU A 71 -15.30 -2.02 -2.69
C GLU A 71 -15.71 -0.63 -2.18
N MET A 72 -14.86 0.02 -1.39
CA MET A 72 -15.09 1.40 -0.93
C MET A 72 -15.20 2.39 -2.10
N ALA A 73 -14.34 2.27 -3.10
CA ALA A 73 -14.37 3.11 -4.29
C ALA A 73 -15.65 2.89 -5.11
N GLU A 74 -16.11 1.65 -5.28
CA GLU A 74 -17.36 1.33 -5.98
C GLU A 74 -18.59 1.88 -5.25
N ILE A 75 -18.65 1.73 -3.92
CA ILE A 75 -19.72 2.33 -3.09
C ILE A 75 -19.72 3.85 -3.28
N THR A 76 -18.55 4.48 -3.29
CA THR A 76 -18.41 5.92 -3.48
C THR A 76 -18.91 6.35 -4.86
N LEU A 77 -18.53 5.64 -5.93
CA LEU A 77 -18.99 5.94 -7.29
C LEU A 77 -20.51 5.84 -7.47
N SER A 78 -21.17 4.97 -6.70
CA SER A 78 -22.62 4.81 -6.74
C SER A 78 -23.39 5.98 -6.09
N ARG A 79 -22.73 6.77 -5.23
CA ARG A 79 -23.38 7.81 -4.41
C ARG A 79 -22.84 9.22 -4.66
N SER A 80 -21.55 9.35 -4.97
CA SER A 80 -20.85 10.62 -5.15
C SER A 80 -21.29 11.33 -6.43
N GLN A 81 -21.47 12.66 -6.31
CA GLN A 81 -21.66 13.57 -7.44
C GLN A 81 -20.44 14.48 -7.68
N ASN A 82 -19.41 14.41 -6.82
CA ASN A 82 -18.22 15.24 -6.95
C ASN A 82 -17.28 14.65 -8.02
N PRO A 83 -17.01 15.37 -9.12
CA PRO A 83 -16.23 14.83 -10.24
C PRO A 83 -14.80 14.46 -9.84
N GLU A 84 -14.18 15.19 -8.92
CA GLU A 84 -12.80 14.92 -8.49
C GLU A 84 -12.73 13.67 -7.60
N VAL A 85 -13.72 13.47 -6.72
CA VAL A 85 -13.80 12.27 -5.87
C VAL A 85 -14.09 11.04 -6.71
N ARG A 86 -15.01 11.14 -7.67
CA ARG A 86 -15.31 10.06 -8.61
C ARG A 86 -14.10 9.66 -9.43
N LYS A 87 -13.37 10.64 -9.98
CA LYS A 87 -12.15 10.38 -10.75
C LYS A 87 -11.07 9.67 -9.91
N LEU A 88 -10.91 10.08 -8.65
CA LEU A 88 -10.01 9.39 -7.72
C LEU A 88 -10.45 7.94 -7.48
N ALA A 89 -11.74 7.71 -7.21
CA ALA A 89 -12.27 6.37 -7.00
C ALA A 89 -12.09 5.46 -8.23
N GLU A 90 -12.34 5.96 -9.44
CA GLU A 90 -12.07 5.24 -10.70
C GLU A 90 -10.59 4.85 -10.83
N SER A 91 -9.67 5.76 -10.52
CA SER A 91 -8.23 5.52 -10.56
C SER A 91 -7.80 4.43 -9.56
N ILE A 92 -8.35 4.46 -8.33
CA ILE A 92 -8.08 3.44 -7.31
C ILE A 92 -8.53 2.06 -7.78
N ILE A 93 -9.73 1.96 -8.38
CA ILE A 93 -10.25 0.68 -8.91
C ILE A 93 -9.33 0.15 -10.00
N GLU A 94 -8.97 0.98 -10.97
CA GLU A 94 -8.12 0.57 -12.10
C GLU A 94 -6.74 0.08 -11.63
N GLU A 95 -6.09 0.86 -10.76
CA GLU A 95 -4.74 0.57 -10.28
C GLU A 95 -4.72 -0.70 -9.44
N GLN A 96 -5.56 -0.76 -8.41
CA GLN A 96 -5.51 -1.85 -7.44
C GLN A 96 -6.03 -3.18 -8.03
N THR A 97 -6.96 -3.12 -9.00
CA THR A 97 -7.35 -4.33 -9.75
C THR A 97 -6.17 -4.91 -10.51
N ARG A 98 -5.39 -4.06 -11.19
CA ARG A 98 -4.21 -4.49 -11.93
C ARG A 98 -3.14 -5.06 -11.01
N GLU A 99 -2.90 -4.44 -9.86
CA GLU A 99 -1.95 -4.92 -8.86
C GLU A 99 -2.38 -6.29 -8.27
N ILE A 100 -3.68 -6.49 -8.02
CA ILE A 100 -4.22 -7.81 -7.63
C ILE A 100 -3.93 -8.88 -8.69
N GLU A 101 -4.16 -8.58 -9.98
CA GLU A 101 -3.89 -9.54 -11.06
C GLU A 101 -2.41 -9.91 -11.16
N GLN A 102 -1.52 -8.92 -11.01
CA GLN A 102 -0.07 -9.15 -10.96
C GLN A 102 0.31 -10.07 -9.80
N MET A 103 -0.14 -9.74 -8.59
CA MET A 103 0.15 -10.54 -7.40
C MET A 103 -0.38 -11.96 -7.51
N ARG A 104 -1.61 -12.17 -8.01
CA ARG A 104 -2.16 -13.52 -8.25
C ARG A 104 -1.33 -14.32 -9.25
N THR A 105 -0.93 -13.68 -10.34
CA THR A 105 -0.10 -14.29 -11.38
C THR A 105 1.23 -14.76 -10.81
N TRP A 106 1.91 -13.88 -10.07
CA TRP A 106 3.18 -14.19 -9.44
C TRP A 106 3.06 -15.27 -8.38
N TYR A 107 2.05 -15.20 -7.52
CA TYR A 107 1.82 -16.19 -6.48
C TYR A 107 1.66 -17.59 -7.09
N LYS A 108 0.83 -17.73 -8.12
CA LYS A 108 0.66 -18.99 -8.84
C LYS A 108 1.95 -19.48 -9.49
N GLN A 109 2.72 -18.58 -10.10
CA GLN A 109 3.99 -18.90 -10.75
C GLN A 109 5.05 -19.39 -9.74
N TRP A 110 5.12 -18.78 -8.56
CA TRP A 110 6.16 -19.05 -7.58
C TRP A 110 5.82 -20.18 -6.60
N TYR A 111 4.53 -20.36 -6.29
CA TYR A 111 4.06 -21.29 -5.26
C TYR A 111 3.23 -22.45 -5.81
N GLY A 112 2.88 -22.43 -7.10
CA GLY A 112 2.18 -23.53 -7.76
C GLY A 112 0.72 -23.70 -7.35
N THR A 113 0.16 -22.74 -6.61
CA THR A 113 -1.24 -22.73 -6.14
C THR A 113 -1.84 -21.33 -6.29
N GLU A 114 -3.17 -21.25 -6.32
CA GLU A 114 -3.86 -19.96 -6.23
C GLU A 114 -3.67 -19.33 -4.85
N VAL A 115 -3.80 -18.00 -4.77
CA VAL A 115 -3.81 -17.28 -3.49
C VAL A 115 -4.98 -17.80 -2.65
N PRO A 116 -4.76 -18.22 -1.39
CA PRO A 116 -5.84 -18.63 -0.51
C PRO A 116 -6.88 -17.50 -0.39
N MET A 117 -8.09 -17.75 -0.89
CA MET A 117 -9.23 -16.88 -0.61
C MET A 117 -9.62 -17.08 0.85
N THR A 118 -10.09 -16.03 1.52
CA THR A 118 -10.40 -15.95 2.97
C THR A 118 -11.51 -16.91 3.47
N ASP A 119 -11.89 -17.93 2.72
CA ASP A 119 -12.53 -19.14 3.26
C ASP A 119 -11.46 -19.97 3.99
N MET A 120 -11.01 -19.46 5.14
CA MET A 120 -10.00 -20.11 5.96
C MET A 120 -10.54 -21.40 6.57
N ASN A 121 -10.34 -22.51 5.87
CA ASN A 121 -10.42 -23.84 6.47
C ASN A 121 -9.41 -23.95 7.62
N MET A 122 -9.77 -24.75 8.63
CA MET A 122 -9.00 -24.92 9.88
C MET A 122 -7.52 -25.29 9.66
N ASP A 123 -7.17 -25.93 8.54
CA ASP A 123 -5.79 -26.33 8.20
C ASP A 123 -4.86 -25.14 7.92
N MET A 124 -5.36 -24.08 7.26
CA MET A 124 -4.56 -22.88 6.93
C MET A 124 -4.18 -22.06 8.18
N ARG A 125 -4.96 -22.18 9.27
CA ARG A 125 -4.70 -21.45 10.53
C ARG A 125 -3.38 -21.89 11.18
N ASN A 126 -2.95 -23.12 10.95
CA ASN A 126 -1.75 -23.68 11.59
C ASN A 126 -0.46 -23.27 10.86
N GLU A 127 -0.52 -22.95 9.57
CA GLU A 127 0.66 -22.57 8.77
C GLU A 127 0.97 -21.07 8.82
N MET A 128 -0.04 -20.21 8.97
CA MET A 128 0.14 -18.75 8.82
C MET A 128 0.71 -18.04 10.06
N GLY A 129 0.85 -18.73 11.20
CA GLY A 129 1.37 -18.15 12.44
C GLY A 129 0.39 -17.19 13.13
N GLU A 130 0.36 -17.23 14.46
CA GLU A 130 -0.67 -16.55 15.27
C GLU A 130 -0.72 -15.03 15.05
N ALA A 131 0.44 -14.37 14.95
CA ALA A 131 0.51 -12.93 14.78
C ALA A 131 -0.08 -12.45 13.45
N MET A 132 0.16 -13.17 12.35
CA MET A 132 -0.38 -12.83 11.04
C MET A 132 -1.89 -13.06 10.98
N MET A 133 -2.36 -14.14 11.61
CA MET A 133 -3.80 -14.41 11.74
C MET A 133 -4.53 -13.30 12.49
N ILE A 134 -3.96 -12.81 13.59
CA ILE A 134 -4.50 -11.67 14.35
C ILE A 134 -4.52 -10.41 13.47
N ALA A 135 -3.44 -10.13 12.75
CA ALA A 135 -3.35 -8.97 11.87
C ALA A 135 -4.42 -9.00 10.76
N MET A 136 -4.62 -10.16 10.11
CA MET A 136 -5.65 -10.32 9.08
C MET A 136 -7.07 -10.18 9.64
N GLN A 137 -7.35 -10.75 10.81
CA GLN A 137 -8.66 -10.60 11.46
C GLN A 137 -8.93 -9.14 11.85
N GLN A 138 -7.92 -8.44 12.37
CA GLN A 138 -8.02 -7.02 12.71
C GLN A 138 -8.31 -6.18 11.46
N GLN A 139 -7.61 -6.45 10.35
CA GLN A 139 -7.82 -5.77 9.08
C GLN A 139 -9.24 -6.02 8.55
N GLU A 140 -9.71 -7.27 8.53
CA GLU A 140 -11.05 -7.61 8.06
C GLU A 140 -12.15 -6.91 8.88
N MET A 141 -11.99 -6.80 10.20
CA MET A 141 -12.94 -6.05 11.04
C MET A 141 -12.92 -4.56 10.72
N MET A 142 -11.75 -3.97 10.57
CA MET A 142 -11.60 -2.55 10.19
C MET A 142 -12.23 -2.29 8.82
N ASP A 143 -11.98 -3.14 7.82
CA ASP A 143 -12.54 -3.03 6.47
C ASP A 143 -14.08 -3.08 6.49
N ARG A 144 -14.65 -4.04 7.24
CA ARG A 144 -16.11 -4.13 7.41
C ARG A 144 -16.70 -2.90 8.06
N GLU A 145 -16.08 -2.38 9.12
CA GLU A 145 -16.54 -1.16 9.79
C GLU A 145 -16.48 0.06 8.86
N MET A 146 -15.40 0.17 8.08
CA MET A 146 -15.19 1.22 7.09
C MET A 146 -16.26 1.19 5.99
N ILE A 147 -16.48 0.02 5.38
CA ILE A 147 -17.51 -0.22 4.36
C ILE A 147 -18.92 0.11 4.89
N GLU A 148 -19.27 -0.36 6.09
CA GLU A 148 -20.59 -0.09 6.67
C GLU A 148 -20.78 1.39 7.02
N ALA A 149 -19.75 2.06 7.55
CA ALA A 149 -19.79 3.50 7.77
C ALA A 149 -19.96 4.26 6.45
N LEU A 150 -19.28 3.83 5.38
CA LEU A 150 -19.37 4.46 4.07
C LEU A 150 -20.75 4.29 3.42
N LYS A 151 -21.38 3.11 3.55
CA LYS A 151 -22.75 2.86 3.09
C LYS A 151 -23.77 3.78 3.78
N ASN A 152 -23.55 4.08 5.05
CA ASN A 152 -24.46 4.87 5.88
C ASN A 152 -24.08 6.35 5.98
N ALA A 153 -22.97 6.77 5.36
CA ALA A 153 -22.48 8.15 5.43
C ALA A 153 -23.50 9.15 4.87
N SER A 154 -23.73 10.25 5.58
CA SER A 154 -24.53 11.37 5.08
C SER A 154 -23.80 12.14 3.96
N ASP A 155 -22.48 12.30 4.11
CA ASP A 155 -21.55 12.81 3.11
C ASP A 155 -20.58 11.70 2.73
N VAL A 156 -20.89 11.01 1.62
CA VAL A 156 -20.08 9.88 1.14
C VAL A 156 -18.68 10.33 0.71
N ASP A 157 -18.54 11.55 0.20
CA ASP A 157 -17.27 12.06 -0.31
C ASP A 157 -16.30 12.29 0.85
N GLN A 158 -16.76 13.00 1.88
CA GLN A 158 -15.96 13.22 3.07
C GLN A 158 -15.61 11.93 3.81
N GLU A 159 -16.55 10.99 3.90
CA GLU A 159 -16.30 9.72 4.58
C GLU A 159 -15.29 8.88 3.81
N PHE A 160 -15.47 8.75 2.48
CA PHE A 160 -14.53 8.05 1.61
C PHE A 160 -13.12 8.60 1.74
N LEU A 161 -12.93 9.91 1.60
CA LEU A 161 -11.60 10.53 1.65
C LEU A 161 -10.92 10.32 3.01
N ARG A 162 -11.65 10.48 4.12
CA ARG A 162 -11.08 10.30 5.47
C ARG A 162 -10.67 8.85 5.72
N GLN A 163 -11.51 7.92 5.30
CA GLN A 163 -11.26 6.50 5.48
C GLN A 163 -10.12 6.01 4.58
N MET A 164 -10.16 6.37 3.29
CA MET A 164 -9.16 5.94 2.30
C MET A 164 -7.77 6.51 2.59
N ILE A 165 -7.65 7.69 3.21
CA ILE A 165 -6.35 8.17 3.72
C ILE A 165 -5.73 7.17 4.72
N ARG A 166 -6.51 6.68 5.70
CA ARG A 166 -6.01 5.73 6.70
C ARG A 166 -5.68 4.37 6.09
N HIS A 167 -6.54 3.92 5.17
CA HIS A 167 -6.33 2.69 4.43
C HIS A 167 -5.02 2.73 3.63
N HIS A 168 -4.77 3.81 2.88
CA HIS A 168 -3.52 3.99 2.13
C HIS A 168 -2.28 4.11 3.02
N GLN A 169 -2.41 4.75 4.18
CA GLN A 169 -1.32 4.78 5.16
C GLN A 169 -0.91 3.37 5.61
N MET A 170 -1.87 2.46 5.79
CA MET A 170 -1.58 1.06 6.11
C MET A 170 -0.89 0.34 4.95
N ALA A 171 -1.37 0.49 3.72
CA ALA A 171 -0.72 -0.13 2.56
C ALA A 171 0.71 0.40 2.32
N THR A 172 0.96 1.70 2.47
CA THR A 172 2.34 2.25 2.36
C THR A 172 3.27 1.70 3.43
N MET A 173 2.77 1.45 4.64
CA MET A 173 3.53 0.81 5.72
C MET A 173 3.86 -0.64 5.37
N MET A 174 2.88 -1.41 4.91
CA MET A 174 3.06 -2.81 4.48
C MET A 174 4.07 -2.91 3.34
N ALA A 175 3.96 -2.06 2.32
CA ALA A 175 4.90 -1.99 1.21
C ALA A 175 6.32 -1.61 1.70
N GLY A 176 6.44 -0.70 2.66
CA GLY A 176 7.71 -0.33 3.28
C GLY A 176 8.46 -1.49 3.95
N LEU A 177 7.73 -2.49 4.46
CA LEU A 177 8.35 -3.69 5.07
C LEU A 177 9.03 -4.57 4.03
N VAL A 178 8.53 -4.60 2.78
CA VAL A 178 9.00 -5.51 1.73
C VAL A 178 9.84 -4.86 0.65
N VAL A 179 9.80 -3.53 0.50
CA VAL A 179 10.50 -2.81 -0.58
C VAL A 179 12.01 -3.09 -0.63
N ASN A 180 12.65 -3.37 0.52
CA ASN A 180 14.08 -3.70 0.60
C ASN A 180 14.37 -5.17 0.96
N SER A 181 13.36 -5.93 1.38
CA SER A 181 13.52 -7.28 1.93
C SER A 181 12.91 -8.37 1.05
N GLY A 182 12.04 -7.98 0.10
CA GLY A 182 11.38 -8.89 -0.83
C GLY A 182 12.38 -9.74 -1.60
N ARG A 183 12.08 -11.04 -1.76
CA ARG A 183 12.98 -11.98 -2.45
C ARG A 183 12.92 -11.74 -3.95
N HIS A 184 11.72 -11.66 -4.51
CA HIS A 184 11.48 -11.36 -5.92
C HIS A 184 11.60 -9.85 -6.20
N ARG A 185 12.16 -9.51 -7.36
CA ARG A 185 12.32 -8.10 -7.76
C ARG A 185 10.95 -7.46 -7.99
N GLU A 186 10.03 -8.24 -8.54
CA GLU A 186 8.64 -7.90 -8.80
C GLU A 186 7.93 -7.39 -7.54
N ILE A 187 8.17 -8.01 -6.37
CA ILE A 187 7.61 -7.55 -5.09
C ILE A 187 8.20 -6.20 -4.68
N ARG A 188 9.51 -6.02 -4.83
CA ARG A 188 10.16 -4.74 -4.47
C ARG A 188 9.72 -3.61 -5.38
N ASP A 189 9.63 -3.88 -6.68
CA ASP A 189 9.17 -2.92 -7.69
C ASP A 189 7.69 -2.56 -7.46
N LEU A 190 6.82 -3.53 -7.15
CA LEU A 190 5.42 -3.28 -6.78
C LEU A 190 5.32 -2.46 -5.49
N ALA A 191 6.10 -2.79 -4.47
CA ALA A 191 6.09 -2.06 -3.20
C ALA A 191 6.52 -0.59 -3.38
N GLU A 192 7.53 -0.33 -4.21
CA GLU A 192 7.93 1.04 -4.56
C GLU A 192 6.81 1.78 -5.30
N ALA A 193 6.13 1.10 -6.24
CA ALA A 193 4.99 1.66 -6.95
C ALA A 193 3.84 2.03 -6.01
N ILE A 194 3.43 1.12 -5.11
CA ILE A 194 2.39 1.34 -4.09
C ILE A 194 2.74 2.53 -3.18
N ILE A 195 3.98 2.58 -2.66
CA ILE A 195 4.41 3.70 -1.80
C ILE A 195 4.24 5.02 -2.54
N LYS A 196 4.67 5.06 -3.81
CA LYS A 196 4.63 6.28 -4.62
C LYS A 196 3.20 6.70 -4.97
N SER A 197 2.39 5.81 -5.53
CA SER A 197 1.02 6.10 -5.97
C SER A 197 0.15 6.46 -4.79
N GLN A 198 0.13 5.64 -3.74
CA GLN A 198 -0.76 5.86 -2.61
C GLN A 198 -0.37 7.06 -1.75
N SER A 199 0.92 7.43 -1.69
CA SER A 199 1.35 8.68 -1.06
C SER A 199 0.86 9.91 -1.83
N ALA A 200 0.84 9.85 -3.16
CA ALA A 200 0.28 10.92 -4.00
C ALA A 200 -1.25 11.02 -3.83
N GLU A 201 -1.95 9.88 -3.78
CA GLU A 201 -3.39 9.84 -3.54
C GLU A 201 -3.76 10.35 -2.15
N ILE A 202 -2.98 10.03 -1.11
CA ILE A 202 -3.14 10.63 0.24
C ILE A 202 -3.08 12.16 0.16
N ALA A 203 -2.07 12.72 -0.53
CA ALA A 203 -1.94 14.16 -0.67
C ALA A 203 -3.14 14.77 -1.43
N GLN A 204 -3.60 14.11 -2.49
CA GLN A 204 -4.79 14.53 -3.23
C GLN A 204 -6.05 14.51 -2.35
N MET A 205 -6.28 13.45 -1.58
CA MET A 205 -7.43 13.34 -0.68
C MET A 205 -7.41 14.42 0.41
N GLN A 206 -6.24 14.72 0.96
CA GLN A 206 -6.08 15.81 1.93
C GLN A 206 -6.44 17.17 1.32
N GLN A 207 -6.05 17.43 0.08
CA GLN A 207 -6.41 18.65 -0.64
C GLN A 207 -7.92 18.73 -0.90
N LEU A 208 -8.53 17.63 -1.33
CA LEU A 208 -9.98 17.56 -1.55
C LEU A 208 -10.75 17.86 -0.26
N LEU A 209 -10.39 17.23 0.85
CA LEU A 209 -10.99 17.49 2.16
C LEU A 209 -10.83 18.96 2.60
N GLN A 210 -9.67 19.56 2.38
CA GLN A 210 -9.46 20.98 2.68
C GLN A 210 -10.35 21.89 1.84
N SER A 211 -10.49 21.60 0.54
CA SER A 211 -11.35 22.38 -0.37
C SER A 211 -12.82 22.33 0.05
N MET A 212 -13.29 21.17 0.52
CA MET A 212 -14.67 20.97 0.99
C MET A 212 -14.96 21.76 2.26
N ASN A 213 -14.01 21.90 3.18
CA ASN A 213 -14.19 22.64 4.43
C ASN A 213 -14.15 24.17 4.25
N ASN A 214 -13.62 24.64 3.12
CA ASN A 214 -13.45 26.06 2.82
C ASN A 214 -14.52 26.60 1.85
N SER A 215 -15.47 25.76 1.44
CA SER A 215 -16.58 26.08 0.53
C SER A 215 -17.88 26.28 1.30
#